data_AF-A0A1J0E8D4-F1
#
_entry.id   AF-A0A1J0E8D4-F1
#
_cell.length_a   1.000
_cell.length_b   1.000
_cell.length_c   1.000
_cell.angle_alpha   90.00
_cell.angle_beta   90.00
_cell.angle_gamma   90.00
#
_symmetry.space_group_name_H-M   'P 1'
#
loop_
_entity.id
_entity.type
_entity.pdbx_description
1 polymer ?
#
loop_
_entity_poly.entity_id
_entity_poly.type
_entity_poly.pdbx_seq_one_letter_code
_entity_poly.pdbx_strand_id
1 'polypeptide(L)'
;MEANHKIAVVLGTCALVFSSFALSANDEEGKAEPFVSCGTLTEPQIAAQVKSDFMHNRLPRWAEEKATLGKKAVAWVNDSEVTKTETGYTVPLVVRGAKSDLRYSVSVDCQNNTVTYNATK
;
A
#
# COMPACT_ATOMS: atom_id res chain seq x y z
N MET A 1 8.06 -68.26 -31.77
CA MET A 1 7.04 -67.29 -32.22
C MET A 1 6.95 -66.24 -31.13
N GLU A 2 6.94 -64.95 -31.36
CA GLU A 2 7.22 -64.07 -32.49
C GLU A 2 7.15 -62.68 -31.83
N ALA A 3 8.16 -61.85 -32.07
CA ALA A 3 8.19 -60.49 -31.53
C ALA A 3 7.20 -59.63 -32.32
N ASN A 4 6.43 -58.75 -31.66
CA ASN A 4 5.78 -57.64 -32.35
C ASN A 4 5.85 -56.36 -31.52
N HIS A 5 6.47 -55.37 -32.14
CA HIS A 5 6.94 -54.09 -31.64
C HIS A 5 5.89 -52.99 -31.88
N LYS A 6 6.14 -51.79 -31.30
CA LYS A 6 5.47 -50.48 -31.50
C LYS A 6 4.31 -50.27 -30.50
N ILE A 7 4.30 -49.22 -29.68
CA ILE A 7 4.15 -47.81 -30.08
C ILE A 7 4.80 -46.92 -29.00
N ALA A 8 5.65 -45.99 -29.46
CA ALA A 8 6.17 -44.89 -28.66
C ALA A 8 5.05 -43.86 -28.43
N VAL A 9 4.83 -43.46 -27.18
CA VAL A 9 4.07 -42.25 -26.85
C VAL A 9 4.97 -41.36 -26.01
N VAL A 10 5.49 -40.33 -26.67
CA VAL A 10 6.11 -39.16 -26.05
C VAL A 10 4.97 -38.37 -25.42
N LEU A 11 4.90 -38.34 -24.09
CA LEU A 11 4.09 -37.40 -23.33
C LEU A 11 5.04 -36.56 -22.49
N GLY A 12 5.36 -35.38 -23.03
CA GLY A 12 6.19 -34.39 -22.40
C GLY A 12 5.53 -33.90 -21.10
N THR A 13 6.13 -34.27 -19.98
CA THR A 13 5.83 -33.71 -18.66
C THR A 13 6.51 -32.35 -18.56
N CYS A 14 5.85 -31.32 -19.07
CA CYS A 14 6.19 -29.94 -18.72
C CYS A 14 5.67 -29.70 -17.29
N ALA A 15 6.52 -29.97 -16.30
CA ALA A 15 6.24 -29.67 -14.90
C ALA A 15 6.23 -28.15 -14.72
N LEU A 16 5.04 -27.55 -14.78
CA LEU A 16 4.81 -26.17 -14.37
C LEU A 16 4.93 -26.11 -12.84
N VAL A 17 6.12 -25.80 -12.36
CA VAL A 17 6.37 -25.42 -10.97
C VAL A 17 5.68 -24.09 -10.69
N PHE A 18 4.47 -24.16 -10.14
CA PHE A 18 3.83 -23.01 -9.51
C PHE A 18 4.58 -22.70 -8.20
N SER A 19 5.50 -21.75 -8.25
CA SER A 19 6.06 -21.12 -7.07
C SER A 19 4.97 -20.28 -6.40
N SER A 20 4.35 -20.84 -5.37
CA SER A 20 3.46 -20.09 -4.47
C SER A 20 4.30 -19.05 -3.72
N PHE A 21 4.20 -17.79 -4.12
CA PHE A 21 4.66 -16.67 -3.30
C PHE A 21 3.75 -16.60 -2.07
N ALA A 22 4.21 -17.16 -0.95
CA ALA A 22 3.61 -16.89 0.34
C ALA A 22 3.89 -15.41 0.68
N LEU A 23 2.87 -14.56 0.59
CA LEU A 23 2.93 -13.22 1.15
C LEU A 23 2.86 -13.38 2.67
N SER A 24 3.99 -13.26 3.36
CA SER A 24 3.99 -13.11 4.82
C SER A 24 3.30 -11.80 5.17
N ALA A 25 2.16 -11.90 5.85
CA ALA A 25 1.53 -10.78 6.52
C ALA A 25 2.35 -10.49 7.79
N ASN A 26 3.21 -9.46 7.72
CA ASN A 26 3.74 -8.83 8.92
C ASN A 26 2.67 -7.83 9.41
N ASP A 27 1.96 -8.23 10.45
CA ASP A 27 1.23 -7.32 11.33
C ASP A 27 2.25 -6.63 12.23
N GLU A 28 2.74 -5.47 11.82
CA GLU A 28 3.62 -4.65 12.65
C GLU A 28 3.17 -3.18 12.55
N GLU A 29 3.02 -2.55 13.72
CA GLU A 29 2.60 -1.17 13.91
C GLU A 29 3.40 -0.20 13.01
N GLY A 30 2.66 0.63 12.26
CA GLY A 30 3.23 1.60 11.32
C GLY A 30 3.64 0.95 10.00
N LYS A 31 2.70 0.90 9.04
CA LYS A 31 2.95 0.42 7.68
C LYS A 31 3.88 1.40 6.94
N ALA A 32 5.18 1.31 7.21
CA ALA A 32 6.24 2.05 6.53
C ALA A 32 6.40 1.47 5.12
N GLU A 33 5.96 2.21 4.11
CA GLU A 33 5.99 1.74 2.72
C GLU A 33 6.70 2.78 1.82
N PRO A 34 7.23 2.38 0.65
CA PRO A 34 7.90 3.30 -0.27
C PRO A 34 6.98 4.45 -0.68
N PHE A 35 7.56 5.65 -0.77
CA PHE A 35 6.91 6.91 -1.15
C PHE A 35 7.68 7.56 -2.31
N VAL A 36 7.03 8.47 -3.05
CA VAL A 36 7.72 9.20 -4.11
C VAL A 36 8.73 10.17 -3.51
N SER A 37 9.80 10.46 -4.26
CA SER A 37 10.82 11.40 -3.79
C SER A 37 10.23 12.79 -3.58
N CYS A 38 10.46 13.35 -2.39
CA CYS A 38 9.83 14.58 -1.93
C CYS A 38 10.79 15.74 -1.60
N GLY A 39 12.09 15.59 -1.89
CA GLY A 39 13.11 16.58 -1.53
C GLY A 39 12.90 17.99 -2.11
N THR A 40 12.11 18.14 -3.19
CA THR A 40 11.81 19.42 -3.85
C THR A 40 10.34 19.84 -3.77
N LEU A 41 9.50 19.08 -3.07
CA LEU A 41 8.07 19.32 -3.01
C LEU A 41 7.69 20.29 -1.88
N THR A 42 6.69 21.12 -2.16
CA THR A 42 6.03 22.03 -1.21
C THR A 42 5.00 21.28 -0.35
N GLU A 43 4.60 21.87 0.78
CA GLU A 43 3.63 21.28 1.71
C GLU A 43 2.31 20.87 1.03
N PRO A 44 1.67 21.69 0.15
CA PRO A 44 0.45 21.28 -0.54
C PRO A 44 0.67 20.13 -1.54
N GLN A 45 1.86 20.05 -2.15
CA GLN A 45 2.21 18.95 -3.04
C GLN A 45 2.39 17.65 -2.25
N ILE A 46 2.97 17.72 -1.05
CA ILE A 46 3.10 16.58 -0.15
C ILE A 46 1.73 16.10 0.33
N ALA A 47 0.86 17.03 0.75
CA ALA A 47 -0.51 16.73 1.12
C ALA A 47 -1.27 16.00 -0.01
N ALA A 48 -1.20 16.53 -1.23
CA ALA A 48 -1.82 15.94 -2.41
C ALA A 48 -1.27 14.53 -2.69
N GLN A 49 0.04 14.33 -2.52
CA GLN A 49 0.69 13.06 -2.74
C GLN A 49 0.31 12.01 -1.68
N VAL A 50 0.28 12.39 -0.39
CA VAL A 50 -0.19 11.53 0.70
C VAL A 50 -1.64 11.12 0.46
N LYS A 51 -2.49 12.05 0.05
CA LYS A 51 -3.88 11.76 -0.32
C LYS A 51 -3.98 10.74 -1.45
N SER A 52 -3.20 10.93 -2.52
CA SER A 52 -3.19 10.03 -3.67
C SER A 52 -2.68 8.64 -3.30
N ASP A 53 -1.58 8.55 -2.55
CA ASP A 53 -1.02 7.30 -2.07
C ASP A 53 -2.03 6.53 -1.20
N PHE A 54 -2.64 7.20 -0.22
CA PHE A 54 -3.64 6.54 0.62
C PHE A 54 -4.81 6.01 -0.20
N MET A 55 -5.40 6.84 -1.08
CA MET A 55 -6.64 6.48 -1.79
C MET A 55 -6.42 5.42 -2.88
N HIS A 56 -5.30 5.49 -3.61
CA HIS A 56 -5.10 4.66 -4.80
C HIS A 56 -4.18 3.46 -4.55
N ASN A 57 -3.35 3.49 -3.51
CA ASN A 57 -2.38 2.43 -3.25
C ASN A 57 -2.66 1.70 -1.93
N ARG A 58 -2.88 2.43 -0.83
CA ARG A 58 -3.04 1.83 0.52
C ARG A 58 -4.45 1.29 0.73
N LEU A 59 -5.47 2.14 0.61
CA LEU A 59 -6.87 1.80 0.85
C LEU A 59 -7.35 0.57 0.06
N PRO A 60 -7.01 0.38 -1.23
CA PRO A 60 -7.40 -0.84 -1.96
C PRO A 60 -6.83 -2.13 -1.36
N ARG A 61 -5.67 -2.08 -0.70
CA ARG A 61 -5.00 -3.25 -0.07
C ARG A 61 -5.42 -3.46 1.38
N TRP A 62 -5.84 -2.40 2.07
CA TRP A 62 -6.14 -2.36 3.49
C TRP A 62 -7.60 -2.76 3.78
N ALA A 63 -7.82 -4.05 4.07
CA ALA A 63 -9.16 -4.63 4.19
C ALA A 63 -9.95 -4.08 5.39
N GLU A 64 -9.29 -3.90 6.53
CA GLU A 64 -9.92 -3.40 7.76
C GLU A 64 -10.38 -1.95 7.61
N GLU A 65 -9.54 -1.12 7.02
CA GLU A 65 -9.80 0.28 6.76
C GLU A 65 -10.95 0.44 5.75
N LYS A 66 -11.00 -0.38 4.70
CA LYS A 66 -12.15 -0.45 3.79
C LYS A 66 -13.44 -0.86 4.50
N ALA A 67 -13.37 -1.86 5.38
CA ALA A 67 -14.55 -2.33 6.12
C ALA A 67 -15.09 -1.25 7.06
N THR A 68 -14.18 -0.50 7.67
CA THR A 68 -14.41 0.62 8.60
C THR A 68 -15.01 1.82 7.86
N LEU A 69 -14.41 2.27 6.76
CA LEU A 69 -14.90 3.42 5.98
C LEU A 69 -16.22 3.11 5.24
N GLY A 70 -16.40 1.88 4.75
CA GLY A 70 -17.56 1.49 3.94
C GLY A 70 -17.38 1.75 2.44
N LYS A 71 -18.48 1.71 1.67
CA LYS A 71 -18.45 1.69 0.19
C LYS A 71 -17.91 2.97 -0.47
N LYS A 72 -17.91 4.10 0.24
CA LYS A 72 -17.44 5.40 -0.24
C LYS A 72 -16.49 5.97 0.79
N ALA A 73 -15.37 6.50 0.32
CA ALA A 73 -14.36 7.16 1.14
C ALA A 73 -13.86 8.42 0.43
N VAL A 74 -13.64 9.48 1.20
CA VAL A 74 -13.05 10.74 0.73
C VAL A 74 -11.93 11.13 1.67
N ALA A 75 -10.70 11.18 1.15
CA ALA A 75 -9.54 11.67 1.89
C ALA A 75 -9.42 13.19 1.81
N TRP A 76 -9.08 13.79 2.95
CA TRP A 76 -8.84 15.21 3.13
C TRP A 76 -7.58 15.41 3.99
N VAL A 77 -6.81 16.43 3.64
CA VAL A 77 -5.63 16.88 4.37
C VAL A 77 -5.78 18.38 4.58
N ASN A 78 -5.44 18.86 5.76
CA ASN A 78 -5.34 20.29 5.99
C ASN A 78 -3.92 20.76 5.66
N ASP A 79 -3.76 21.46 4.53
CA ASP A 79 -2.45 21.95 4.10
C ASP A 79 -1.81 22.89 5.14
N SER A 80 -2.61 23.62 5.93
CA SER A 80 -2.09 24.51 6.98
C SER A 80 -1.56 23.78 8.21
N GLU A 81 -1.89 22.49 8.37
CA GLU A 81 -1.41 21.65 9.48
C GLU A 81 -0.28 20.71 9.04
N VAL A 82 0.11 20.76 7.77
CA VAL A 82 1.31 20.07 7.29
C VAL A 82 2.53 20.72 7.92
N THR A 83 3.28 19.93 8.68
CA THR A 83 4.43 20.42 9.43
C THR A 83 5.70 19.83 8.84
N LYS A 84 6.68 20.68 8.51
CA LYS A 84 8.00 20.23 8.07
C LYS A 84 8.81 19.69 9.26
N THR A 85 9.45 18.55 9.07
CA THR A 85 10.35 17.91 10.04
C THR A 85 11.80 17.97 9.56
N GLU A 86 12.76 17.45 10.34
CA GLU A 86 14.16 17.40 9.93
C GLU A 86 14.39 16.56 8.67
N THR A 87 13.63 15.46 8.52
CA THR A 87 13.81 14.48 7.44
C THR A 87 12.71 14.51 6.39
N GLY A 88 11.61 15.26 6.61
CA GLY A 88 10.51 15.36 5.66
C GLY A 88 9.32 16.14 6.22
N TYR A 89 8.17 15.50 6.35
CA TYR A 89 6.91 16.16 6.73
C TYR A 89 6.02 15.27 7.61
N THR A 90 5.24 15.91 8.47
CA THR A 90 4.10 15.31 9.16
C THR A 90 2.82 15.87 8.55
N VAL A 91 1.93 14.97 8.11
CA VAL A 91 0.70 15.31 7.39
C VAL A 91 -0.51 14.74 8.12
N PRO A 92 -1.45 15.58 8.59
CA PRO A 92 -2.70 15.09 9.15
C PRO A 92 -3.64 14.67 8.02
N LEU A 93 -3.99 13.38 8.01
CA LEU A 93 -4.89 12.80 7.02
C LEU A 93 -6.20 12.39 7.69
N VAL A 94 -7.31 12.91 7.18
CA VAL A 94 -8.66 12.52 7.58
C VAL A 94 -9.34 11.84 6.40
N VAL A 95 -9.84 10.63 6.61
CA VAL A 95 -10.55 9.87 5.58
C VAL A 95 -11.98 9.68 6.03
N ARG A 96 -12.90 10.38 5.36
CA ARG A 96 -14.32 10.35 5.66
C ARG A 96 -14.95 9.18 4.95
N GLY A 97 -15.49 8.23 5.70
CA GLY A 97 -16.21 7.07 5.17
C GLY A 97 -17.71 7.24 5.24
N ALA A 98 -18.43 6.35 4.56
CA ALA A 98 -19.88 6.24 4.67
C ALA A 98 -20.34 5.65 6.02
N LYS A 99 -19.48 4.86 6.69
CA LYS A 99 -19.77 4.23 7.99
C LYS A 99 -19.11 4.97 9.16
N SER A 100 -17.82 5.24 9.03
CA SER A 100 -17.04 5.98 10.02
C SER A 100 -15.88 6.70 9.36
N ASP A 101 -15.19 7.54 10.13
CA ASP A 101 -14.01 8.26 9.67
C ASP A 101 -12.75 7.61 10.24
N LEU A 102 -11.64 7.75 9.51
CA LEU A 102 -10.30 7.41 9.97
C LEU A 102 -9.46 8.68 10.06
N ARG A 103 -8.56 8.74 11.04
CA ARG A 103 -7.62 9.84 11.24
C ARG A 103 -6.22 9.28 11.38
N TYR A 104 -5.28 9.85 10.63
CA TYR A 104 -3.87 9.47 10.67
C TYR A 104 -2.99 10.69 10.84
N SER A 105 -1.92 10.52 11.62
CA SER A 105 -0.73 11.35 11.55
C SER A 105 0.28 10.65 10.65
N VAL A 106 0.42 11.14 9.42
CA VAL A 106 1.26 10.52 8.39
C VAL A 106 2.65 11.13 8.47
N SER A 107 3.66 10.30 8.72
CA SER A 107 5.06 10.71 8.71
C SER A 107 5.67 10.38 7.35
N VAL A 108 6.15 11.39 6.65
CA VAL A 108 6.85 11.27 5.37
C VAL A 108 8.33 11.54 5.60
N ASP A 109 9.17 10.55 5.30
CA ASP A 109 10.62 10.69 5.30
C ASP A 109 11.11 10.88 3.86
N CYS A 110 11.57 12.08 3.55
CA CYS A 110 12.05 12.45 2.22
C CYS A 110 13.50 12.05 1.95
N GLN A 111 14.27 11.72 2.99
CA GLN A 111 15.63 11.21 2.81
C GLN A 111 15.58 9.73 2.43
N ASN A 112 14.73 8.97 3.11
CA ASN A 112 14.57 7.53 2.89
C ASN A 112 13.46 7.18 1.89
N ASN A 113 12.67 8.17 1.44
CA ASN A 113 11.52 8.00 0.56
C ASN A 113 10.50 6.99 1.13
N THR A 114 10.18 7.12 2.41
CA THR A 114 9.21 6.26 3.10
C THR A 114 8.04 7.06 3.65
N VAL A 115 6.89 6.40 3.79
CA VAL A 115 5.70 6.97 4.42
C VAL A 115 5.16 6.01 5.46
N THR A 116 4.84 6.52 6.64
CA THR A 116 4.28 5.76 7.75
C THR A 116 2.95 6.36 8.18
N TYR A 117 1.91 5.54 8.21
CA TYR A 117 0.56 5.94 8.62
C TYR A 117 0.32 5.56 10.09
N ASN A 118 0.31 6.55 10.98
CA ASN A 118 0.04 6.31 12.40
C ASN A 118 -1.42 6.66 12.70
N ALA A 119 -2.24 5.66 13.05
CA ALA A 119 -3.62 5.89 13.40
C ALA A 119 -3.71 6.78 14.65
N THR A 120 -4.51 7.84 14.57
CA THR A 120 -4.78 8.76 15.69
C THR A 120 -6.18 8.46 16.21
N LYS A 121 -6.28 8.19 17.52
CA LYS A 121 -7.57 7.95 18.19
C LYS A 121 -8.40 9.22 18.27
#